data_AF-A0AAE3GP78-F1
#
_entry.id   AF-A0AAE3GP78-F1
#
_cell.length_a   1.000
_cell.length_b   1.000
_cell.length_c   1.000
_cell.angle_alpha   90.00
_cell.angle_beta   90.00
_cell.angle_gamma   90.00
#
_symmetry.space_group_name_H-M   'P 1'
#
loop_
_entity.id
_entity.type
_entity.pdbx_description
1 polymer ?
#
loop_
_entity_poly.entity_id
_entity_poly.type
_entity_poly.pdbx_seq_one_letter_code
_entity_poly.pdbx_strand_id
1 'polypeptide(L)' 'MQVKDMTVEQLRDLIRHTVEQCLEEYFGDPDTGLEVREEVKLKLLESMNRKQTGESRIEAGEVYHKIGIKS' A
#
# COMPACT_ATOMS: atom_id res chain seq x y z
N MET A 1 3.98 -8.84 25.01
CA MET A 1 3.38 -10.18 24.83
C MET A 1 4.53 -11.18 24.86
N GLN A 2 4.65 -12.04 25.89
CA GLN A 2 5.69 -13.07 25.89
C GLN A 2 5.14 -14.31 25.19
N VAL A 3 5.98 -15.00 24.41
CA VAL A 3 5.59 -16.19 23.62
C VAL A 3 4.95 -17.27 24.51
N LYS A 4 5.38 -17.36 25.76
CA LYS A 4 4.86 -18.29 26.77
C LYS A 4 3.38 -18.07 27.14
N ASP A 5 2.85 -16.88 26.88
CA ASP A 5 1.47 -16.51 27.21
C ASP A 5 0.53 -16.62 26.00
N MET A 6 1.03 -17.10 24.84
CA MET A 6 0.25 -17.24 23.60
C MET A 6 -0.51 -18.55 23.56
N THR A 7 -1.73 -18.52 23.04
CA THR A 7 -2.46 -19.75 22.72
C THR A 7 -1.83 -20.43 21.51
N VAL A 8 -2.11 -21.72 21.31
CA VAL A 8 -1.62 -22.50 20.16
C VAL A 8 -2.05 -21.88 18.83
N GLU A 9 -3.24 -21.28 18.78
CA GLU A 9 -3.74 -20.58 17.59
C GLU A 9 -2.94 -19.31 17.31
N GLN A 10 -2.74 -18.47 18.32
CA GLN A 10 -1.94 -17.25 18.18
C GLN A 10 -0.49 -17.54 17.75
N LEU A 11 0.10 -18.62 18.25
CA LEU A 11 1.43 -19.04 17.84
C LEU A 11 1.46 -19.52 16.38
N ARG A 12 0.45 -20.28 15.95
CA ARG A 12 0.32 -20.72 14.55
C ARG A 12 0.16 -19.54 13.60
N ASP A 13 -0.65 -18.56 13.98
CA ASP A 13 -0.86 -17.35 13.18
C ASP A 13 0.41 -16.50 13.09
N LEU A 14 1.13 -16.34 14.22
CA LEU A 14 2.41 -15.65 14.22
C LEU A 14 3.43 -16.32 13.28
N ILE A 15 3.53 -17.65 13.32
CA ILE A 15 4.42 -18.40 12.43
C ILE A 15 4.01 -18.24 10.97
N ARG A 16 2.70 -18.35 10.67
CA ARG A 16 2.17 -18.18 9.32
C ARG A 16 2.52 -16.81 8.75
N HIS A 17 2.23 -15.75 9.50
CA HIS A 17 2.53 -14.39 9.07
C HIS A 17 4.03 -14.17 8.88
N THR A 18 4.85 -14.69 9.80
CA THR A 18 6.30 -14.57 9.67
C THR A 18 6.80 -15.27 8.40
N VAL A 19 6.25 -16.45 8.06
CA VAL A 19 6.61 -17.16 6.83
C VAL A 19 6.11 -16.42 5.59
N GLU A 20 4.89 -15.91 5.58
CA GLU A 20 4.36 -15.08 4.49
C GLU A 20 5.25 -13.85 4.24
N GLN A 21 5.61 -13.14 5.30
CA GLN A 21 6.53 -11.99 5.22
C GLN A 21 7.90 -12.39 4.69
N CYS A 22 8.49 -13.48 5.16
CA CYS A 22 9.77 -13.94 4.63
C CYS A 22 9.68 -14.36 3.16
N LEU A 23 8.56 -14.92 2.71
CA LEU A 23 8.36 -15.29 1.31
C LEU A 23 8.19 -14.05 0.43
N GLU A 24 7.41 -13.05 0.86
CA GLU A 24 7.34 -11.74 0.19
C GLU A 24 8.72 -11.07 0.15
N GLU A 25 9.43 -11.10 1.28
CA GLU A 25 10.86 -10.88 1.50
C GLU A 25 11.73 -11.41 0.34
N TYR A 26 11.61 -12.71 0.16
CA TYR A 26 12.47 -13.53 -0.68
C TYR A 26 12.14 -13.42 -2.17
N PHE A 27 10.86 -13.37 -2.52
CA PHE A 27 10.44 -13.21 -3.92
C PHE A 27 10.56 -11.77 -4.39
N GLY A 28 10.53 -10.80 -3.47
CA GLY A 28 10.70 -9.38 -3.74
C GLY A 28 9.55 -8.79 -4.55
N ASP A 29 9.69 -7.52 -4.92
CA ASP A 29 8.73 -6.85 -5.78
C ASP A 29 8.95 -7.31 -7.23
N PRO A 30 7.95 -7.93 -7.90
CA PRO A 30 8.07 -8.35 -9.29
C PRO A 30 8.31 -7.19 -10.26
N ASP A 31 7.99 -5.95 -9.85
CA ASP A 31 8.22 -4.74 -10.63
C ASP A 31 9.63 -4.14 -10.37
N THR A 32 10.45 -4.79 -9.55
CA THR A 32 11.82 -4.34 -9.26
C THR A 32 12.65 -4.27 -10.54
N GLY A 33 13.17 -3.08 -10.85
CA GLY A 33 14.00 -2.83 -12.03
C GLY A 33 13.22 -2.58 -13.33
N LEU A 34 11.88 -2.55 -13.27
CA LEU A 34 11.07 -2.08 -14.39
C LEU A 34 11.07 -0.56 -14.46
N GLU A 35 11.15 -0.02 -15.68
CA GLU A 35 10.99 1.41 -15.90
C GLU A 35 9.52 1.81 -15.85
N VAL A 36 9.23 2.88 -15.12
CA VAL A 36 7.91 3.49 -15.11
C VAL A 36 7.61 4.05 -16.49
N ARG A 37 6.46 3.67 -17.07
CA ARG A 37 6.00 4.24 -18.35
C ARG A 37 5.94 5.76 -18.27
N GLU A 38 6.40 6.44 -19.33
CA GLU A 38 6.44 7.91 -19.37
C GLU A 38 5.07 8.56 -19.09
N GLU A 39 3.97 7.93 -19.52
CA GLU A 39 2.60 8.39 -19.21
C GLU A 39 2.29 8.43 -17.69
N VAL A 40 2.80 7.46 -16.93
CA VAL A 40 2.60 7.36 -15.48
C VAL A 40 3.50 8.36 -14.77
N LYS A 41 4.76 8.47 -15.21
CA LYS A 41 5.74 9.43 -14.69
C LYS A 41 5.26 10.87 -14.82
N LEU A 42 4.71 11.25 -15.98
CA LEU A 42 4.15 12.59 -16.20
C LEU A 42 2.97 12.88 -15.27
N LYS A 43 2.04 11.94 -15.11
CA LYS A 43 0.90 12.07 -14.17
C LYS A 43 1.36 12.20 -12.71
N LEU A 44 2.41 11.47 -12.32
CA LEU A 44 2.97 11.56 -10.98
C LEU A 44 3.63 12.91 -10.74
N LEU A 45 4.41 13.43 -11.69
CA LEU A 45 5.00 14.76 -11.63
C LEU A 45 3.93 15.85 -11.51
N GLU A 46 2.85 15.75 -12.29
CA GLU A 46 1.72 16.66 -12.22
C GLU A 46 1.03 16.60 -10.84
N SER A 47 0.81 15.40 -10.30
CA SER A 47 0.23 15.21 -8.96
C SER A 47 1.12 15.79 -7.85
N MET A 48 2.43 15.61 -7.94
CA MET A 48 3.38 16.19 -6.99
C MET A 48 3.39 17.71 -7.05
N ASN A 49 3.38 18.30 -8.25
CA ASN A 49 3.29 19.75 -8.41
C ASN A 49 2.00 20.31 -7.80
N ARG A 50 0.85 19.67 -8.07
CA ARG A 50 -0.45 20.05 -7.46
C ARG A 50 -0.43 19.97 -5.93
N LYS A 51 0.28 18.99 -5.35
CA LYS A 51 0.48 18.89 -3.89
C LYS A 51 1.37 20.02 -3.35
N GLN A 52 2.44 20.38 -4.05
CA GLN A 52 3.36 21.43 -3.63
C GLN A 52 2.76 22.84 -3.77
N THR A 53 1.88 23.07 -4.74
CA THR A 53 1.17 24.35 -4.91
C THR A 53 -0.02 24.52 -3.97
N GLY A 54 -0.28 23.55 -3.08
CA GLY A 54 -1.37 23.58 -2.10
C GLY A 54 -2.74 23.17 -2.67
N GLU A 55 -2.81 22.79 -3.95
CA GLU A 55 -4.03 22.36 -4.63
C GLU A 55 -4.15 20.83 -4.63
N SER A 56 -4.35 20.17 -3.48
CA SER A 56 -4.86 18.78 -3.49
C SER A 56 -5.15 18.20 -2.12
N ARG A 57 -6.24 18.66 -1.51
CA ARG A 57 -7.09 17.76 -0.73
C ARG A 57 -8.48 17.83 -1.33
N ILE A 58 -8.83 16.82 -2.09
CA ILE A 58 -10.23 16.52 -2.38
C ILE A 58 -10.74 15.81 -1.14
N GLU A 59 -11.81 16.30 -0.53
CA GLU A 59 -12.38 15.63 0.64
C GLU A 59 -12.82 14.21 0.24
N ALA A 60 -12.65 13.24 1.15
CA ALA A 60 -12.94 11.85 0.86
C ALA A 60 -14.37 11.66 0.30
N GLY A 61 -15.35 12.40 0.83
CA GLY A 61 -16.74 12.42 0.34
C GLY A 61 -16.88 12.83 -1.14
N GLU A 62 -16.11 13.83 -1.58
CA GLU A 62 -16.13 14.30 -2.97
C GLU A 62 -15.45 13.28 -3.90
N VAL A 63 -14.43 12.57 -3.41
CA VAL A 63 -13.82 11.44 -4.13
C VAL A 63 -14.83 10.32 -4.33
N TYR A 64 -15.53 9.89 -3.27
CA TYR A 64 -16.55 8.84 -3.35
C TYR A 64 -17.64 9.14 -4.39
N HIS A 65 -18.11 10.39 -4.42
CA HIS A 65 -19.10 10.83 -5.42
C HIS A 65 -18.54 10.78 -6.85
N LYS A 66 -17.29 11.22 -7.07
CA LYS A 66 -16.63 11.22 -8.39
C LYS A 66 -16.35 9.81 -8.92
N ILE A 67 -16.08 8.84 -8.05
CA ILE A 67 -15.78 7.46 -8.44
C ILE A 67 -16.99 6.51 -8.35
N GLY A 68 -18.18 7.05 -8.04
CA GLY A 68 -19.43 6.30 -8.03
C GLY A 68 -19.58 5.30 -6.87
N ILE A 69 -18.76 5.44 -5.82
CA ILE A 69 -18.87 4.63 -4.60
C ILE A 69 -19.79 5.38 -3.64
N LYS A 70 -20.89 4.74 -3.21
CA LYS A 70 -21.76 5.30 -2.18
C LYS A 70 -21.04 5.18 -0.82
N SER A 71 -20.80 6.30 -0.14
CA SER A 71 -20.36 6.33 1.26
C SER A 71 -21.50 5.94 2.19
#